data_AF-A0A8C0KNN9-F1
#
_entry.id   AF-A0A8C0KNN9-F1
#
_cell.length_a   1.000
_cell.length_b   1.000
_cell.length_c   1.000
_cell.angle_alpha   90.00
_cell.angle_beta   90.00
_cell.angle_gamma   90.00
#
_symmetry.space_group_name_H-M   'P 1'
#
loop_
_entity.id
_entity.type
_entity.pdbx_description
1 polymer ?
#
loop_
_entity_poly.entity_id
_entity_poly.type
_entity_poly.pdbx_seq_one_letter_code
_entity_poly.pdbx_strand_id
1 'polypeptide(L)'
;MLSCLLPVSVQVALAAEMASCLPMLGPLVALLFALCGLLVHSQNLSWRAFMEQHYLSTSWKFSDYKCNNLMREREAPEDRKDHIFIYTLWHKIEHICLRKWRDPYRNVYIWAQHPFLILQCYHKKNRKGYREHSSYSYVEFHCGGNGYVDGIEDIRVVHIKK
;
A
#
# COMPACT_ATOMS: atom_id res chain seq x y z
N MET A 1 25.32 -39.93 -11.04
CA MET A 1 25.98 -40.88 -11.96
C MET A 1 25.21 -42.19 -12.04
N LEU A 2 23.94 -42.18 -12.44
CA LEU A 2 23.14 -43.41 -12.59
C LEU A 2 22.28 -43.38 -13.88
N SER A 3 22.71 -42.59 -14.87
CA SER A 3 21.98 -42.43 -16.14
C SER A 3 22.53 -43.34 -17.26
N CYS A 4 23.68 -43.98 -17.03
CA CYS A 4 24.44 -44.69 -18.06
C CYS A 4 24.12 -46.20 -18.20
N LEU A 5 23.13 -46.73 -17.46
CA LEU A 5 22.80 -48.17 -17.47
C LEU A 5 21.48 -48.51 -18.15
N LEU A 6 20.80 -47.54 -18.78
CA LEU A 6 19.56 -47.80 -19.50
C LEU A 6 19.84 -48.00 -21.01
N PRO A 7 19.16 -48.94 -21.68
CA PRO A 7 19.29 -49.10 -23.13
C PRO A 7 18.80 -47.83 -23.83
N VAL A 8 19.44 -47.49 -24.96
CA VAL A 8 19.22 -46.24 -25.72
C VAL A 8 17.74 -45.99 -26.02
N SER A 9 16.96 -47.04 -26.27
CA SER A 9 15.51 -46.96 -26.49
C SER A 9 14.71 -46.43 -25.29
N VAL A 10 15.12 -46.75 -24.05
CA VAL A 10 14.47 -46.29 -22.81
C VAL A 10 14.85 -44.85 -22.49
N GLN A 11 16.10 -44.46 -22.76
CA GLN A 11 16.56 -43.07 -22.63
C GLN A 11 15.85 -42.14 -23.62
N VAL A 12 15.63 -42.58 -24.85
CA VAL A 12 14.91 -41.82 -25.88
C VAL A 12 13.42 -41.75 -25.57
N ALA A 13 12.81 -42.81 -25.03
CA ALA A 13 11.41 -42.78 -24.59
C ALA A 13 11.19 -41.82 -23.41
N LEU A 14 12.04 -41.86 -22.38
CA LEU A 14 12.01 -40.92 -21.26
C LEU A 14 12.24 -39.47 -21.71
N ALA A 15 13.16 -39.25 -22.66
CA ALA A 15 13.40 -37.92 -23.23
C ALA A 15 12.21 -37.42 -24.05
N ALA A 16 11.51 -38.29 -24.78
CA ALA A 16 10.31 -37.95 -25.54
C ALA A 16 9.11 -37.67 -24.62
N GLU A 17 8.96 -38.39 -23.51
CA GLU A 17 7.94 -38.11 -22.49
C GLU A 17 8.20 -36.76 -21.82
N MET A 18 9.45 -36.48 -21.41
CA MET A 18 9.86 -35.18 -20.85
C MET A 18 9.73 -34.02 -21.86
N ALA A 19 9.94 -34.29 -23.16
CA ALA A 19 9.73 -33.34 -24.24
C ALA A 19 8.25 -33.06 -24.51
N SER A 20 7.35 -34.01 -24.22
CA SER A 20 5.90 -33.83 -24.38
C SER A 20 5.26 -33.02 -23.24
N CYS A 21 5.85 -33.01 -22.03
CA CYS A 21 5.41 -32.19 -20.90
C CYS A 21 6.01 -30.77 -20.90
N LEU A 22 7.16 -30.57 -21.54
CA LEU A 22 7.86 -29.27 -21.63
C LEU A 22 7.03 -28.11 -22.19
N PRO A 23 6.22 -28.27 -23.27
CA PRO A 23 5.47 -27.16 -23.85
C PRO A 23 4.28 -26.70 -22.99
N MET A 24 3.85 -27.49 -22.01
CA MET A 24 2.75 -27.15 -21.10
C MET A 24 3.25 -26.47 -19.81
N LEU A 25 4.53 -26.60 -19.48
CA LEU A 25 5.12 -26.03 -18.27
C LEU A 25 5.29 -24.49 -18.38
N GLY A 26 5.66 -23.99 -19.56
CA GLY A 26 5.80 -22.55 -19.82
C GLY A 26 4.48 -21.78 -19.63
N PRO A 27 3.38 -22.17 -20.31
CA PRO A 27 2.07 -21.56 -20.12
C PRO A 27 1.54 -21.70 -18.68
N LEU A 28 1.76 -22.84 -18.02
CA LEU A 28 1.34 -23.04 -16.63
C LEU A 28 2.10 -22.10 -15.68
N VAL A 29 3.41 -21.96 -15.85
CA VAL A 29 4.24 -21.05 -15.06
C VAL A 29 3.85 -19.59 -15.32
N ALA A 30 3.65 -19.20 -16.58
CA ALA A 30 3.17 -17.87 -16.94
C ALA A 30 1.79 -17.57 -16.34
N LEU A 31 0.88 -18.56 -16.34
CA LEU A 31 -0.44 -18.44 -15.71
C LEU A 31 -0.33 -18.33 -14.19
N LEU A 32 0.53 -19.11 -13.54
CA LEU A 32 0.80 -19.01 -12.10
C LEU A 32 1.39 -17.63 -11.74
N PHE A 33 2.32 -17.10 -12.55
CA PHE A 33 2.84 -15.74 -12.37
C PHE A 33 1.76 -14.67 -12.58
N ALA A 34 0.91 -14.83 -13.60
CA ALA A 34 -0.22 -13.93 -13.83
C ALA A 34 -1.23 -13.98 -12.67
N LEU A 35 -1.55 -15.17 -12.15
CA LEU A 35 -2.42 -15.38 -11.01
C LEU A 35 -1.82 -14.83 -9.72
N CYS A 36 -0.52 -15.05 -9.47
CA CYS A 36 0.20 -14.43 -8.35
C CYS A 36 0.21 -12.91 -8.48
N GLY A 37 0.46 -12.37 -9.67
CA GLY A 37 0.39 -10.94 -9.94
C GLY A 37 -1.01 -10.37 -9.71
N LEU A 38 -2.05 -11.07 -10.17
CA LEU A 38 -3.45 -10.72 -9.93
C LEU A 38 -3.82 -10.80 -8.45
N LEU A 39 -3.34 -11.81 -7.72
CA LEU A 39 -3.58 -11.97 -6.28
C LEU A 39 -2.86 -10.89 -5.47
N VAL A 40 -1.67 -10.46 -5.87
CA VAL A 40 -0.95 -9.34 -5.22
C VAL A 40 -1.61 -8.00 -5.59
N HIS A 41 -2.08 -7.84 -6.83
CA HIS A 41 -2.72 -6.61 -7.31
C HIS A 41 -4.16 -6.43 -6.80
N SER A 42 -4.91 -7.52 -6.63
CA SER A 42 -6.29 -7.51 -6.13
C SER A 42 -6.37 -7.30 -4.63
N GLN A 43 -5.29 -7.58 -3.90
CA GLN A 43 -5.41 -7.85 -2.48
C GLN A 43 -5.92 -6.66 -1.68
N ASN A 44 -5.68 -5.40 -2.08
CA ASN A 44 -6.20 -4.27 -1.30
C ASN A 44 -6.51 -3.01 -2.12
N LEU A 45 -7.65 -3.00 -2.81
CA LEU A 45 -8.17 -1.78 -3.43
C LEU A 45 -8.30 -0.62 -2.41
N SER A 46 -8.71 -0.92 -1.18
CA SER A 46 -8.86 0.07 -0.12
C SER A 46 -7.53 0.69 0.32
N TRP A 47 -6.48 -0.13 0.47
CA TRP A 47 -5.11 0.34 0.72
C TRP A 47 -4.58 1.26 -0.39
N ARG A 48 -4.80 0.86 -1.65
CA ARG A 48 -4.31 1.64 -2.79
C ARG A 48 -5.01 2.99 -2.84
N ALA A 49 -6.33 3.00 -2.67
CA ALA A 49 -7.12 4.24 -2.61
C ALA A 49 -6.67 5.11 -1.42
N PHE A 50 -6.41 4.52 -0.26
CA PHE A 50 -5.87 5.23 0.89
C PHE A 50 -4.52 5.89 0.59
N MET A 51 -3.58 5.14 0.03
CA MET A 51 -2.26 5.64 -0.31
C MET A 51 -2.34 6.72 -1.38
N GLU A 52 -3.17 6.56 -2.40
CA GLU A 52 -3.40 7.59 -3.39
C GLU A 52 -3.89 8.89 -2.74
N GLN A 53 -4.86 8.81 -1.84
CA GLN A 53 -5.49 9.98 -1.23
C GLN A 53 -4.68 10.65 -0.12
N HIS A 54 -3.92 9.90 0.67
CA HIS A 54 -3.34 10.41 1.92
C HIS A 54 -1.81 10.40 1.96
N TYR A 55 -1.10 9.67 1.10
CA TYR A 55 0.36 9.55 1.18
C TYR A 55 1.10 10.70 0.48
N LEU A 56 2.09 11.25 1.17
CA LEU A 56 3.13 12.12 0.59
C LEU A 56 4.49 11.45 0.70
N SER A 57 5.18 11.36 -0.44
CA SER A 57 6.49 10.72 -0.53
C SER A 57 7.60 11.58 0.04
N THR A 58 8.53 10.96 0.74
CA THR A 58 9.79 11.60 1.16
C THR A 58 10.78 11.83 0.01
N SER A 59 10.44 11.43 -1.23
CA SER A 59 11.23 11.75 -2.42
C SER A 59 11.24 13.26 -2.73
N TRP A 60 10.25 14.01 -2.24
CA TRP A 60 10.16 15.46 -2.36
C TRP A 60 10.36 16.10 -0.99
N LYS A 61 10.81 17.36 -0.97
CA LYS A 61 10.87 18.10 0.30
C LYS A 61 9.45 18.41 0.76
N PHE A 62 9.21 18.31 2.06
CA PHE A 62 7.89 18.60 2.63
C PHE A 62 7.36 19.99 2.23
N SER A 63 8.25 20.99 2.13
CA SER A 63 7.92 22.36 1.73
C SER A 63 7.32 22.49 0.33
N ASP A 64 7.59 21.52 -0.55
CA ASP A 64 7.21 21.56 -1.95
C ASP A 64 5.73 21.16 -2.13
N TYR A 65 5.17 20.46 -1.15
CA TYR A 65 3.76 20.13 -1.11
C TYR A 65 2.91 21.36 -0.82
N LYS A 66 1.89 21.60 -1.67
CA LYS A 66 0.92 22.69 -1.55
C LYS A 66 -0.49 22.14 -1.61
N CYS A 67 -1.34 22.59 -0.69
CA CYS A 67 -2.69 22.05 -0.57
C CYS A 67 -3.51 22.27 -1.84
N ASN A 68 -3.41 23.44 -2.48
CA ASN A 68 -4.13 23.70 -3.73
C ASN A 68 -3.77 22.71 -4.84
N ASN A 69 -2.50 22.33 -4.96
CA ASN A 69 -2.04 21.40 -5.99
C ASN A 69 -2.47 19.98 -5.63
N LEU A 70 -2.21 19.56 -4.39
CA LEU A 70 -2.56 18.23 -3.90
C LEU A 70 -4.06 17.94 -3.97
N MET A 71 -4.90 18.86 -3.50
CA MET A 71 -6.36 18.67 -3.54
C MET A 71 -6.88 18.56 -4.98
N ARG A 72 -6.28 19.29 -5.93
CA ARG A 72 -6.60 19.16 -7.36
C ARG A 72 -6.12 17.84 -7.94
N GLU A 73 -4.89 17.43 -7.63
CA GLU A 73 -4.31 16.17 -8.12
C GLU A 73 -5.01 14.92 -7.59
N ARG A 74 -5.57 14.99 -6.37
CA ARG A 74 -6.28 13.86 -5.75
C ARG A 74 -7.76 13.82 -6.06
N GLU A 75 -8.24 14.73 -6.90
CA GLU A 75 -9.67 14.88 -7.22
C GLU A 75 -10.52 14.96 -5.95
N ALA A 76 -9.96 15.56 -4.89
CA ALA A 76 -10.61 15.59 -3.60
C ALA A 76 -11.93 16.36 -3.73
N PRO A 77 -13.05 15.78 -3.26
CA PRO A 77 -14.36 16.42 -3.39
C PRO A 77 -14.33 17.85 -2.82
N GLU A 78 -14.79 18.83 -3.60
CA GLU A 78 -14.76 20.26 -3.20
C GLU A 78 -15.54 20.53 -1.89
N ASP A 79 -16.42 19.60 -1.49
CA ASP A 79 -17.22 19.65 -0.27
C ASP A 79 -16.49 19.16 0.99
N ARG A 80 -15.29 18.55 0.87
CA ARG A 80 -14.48 18.21 2.05
C ARG A 80 -13.90 19.48 2.68
N LYS A 81 -14.34 19.76 3.90
CA LYS A 81 -13.91 20.93 4.69
C LYS A 81 -12.42 20.90 5.02
N ASP A 82 -11.88 19.71 5.18
CA ASP A 82 -10.50 19.43 5.54
C ASP A 82 -10.04 18.07 4.97
N HIS A 83 -8.75 17.97 4.70
CA HIS A 83 -8.10 16.73 4.27
C HIS A 83 -6.71 16.62 4.87
N ILE A 84 -6.30 15.38 5.19
CA ILE A 84 -5.04 15.09 5.87
C ILE A 84 -4.13 14.31 4.94
N PHE A 85 -2.90 14.76 4.83
CA PHE A 85 -1.82 14.08 4.15
C PHE A 85 -0.73 13.66 5.15
N ILE A 86 -0.14 12.49 4.95
CA ILE A 86 0.89 11.89 5.81
C ILE A 86 2.21 11.85 5.05
N TYR A 87 3.22 12.54 5.57
CA TYR A 87 4.57 12.58 4.99
C TYR A 87 5.48 11.56 5.66
N THR A 88 5.79 10.48 4.95
CA THR A 88 6.60 9.36 5.47
C THR A 88 7.08 8.45 4.34
N LEU A 89 7.84 7.41 4.67
CA LEU A 89 8.11 6.30 3.76
C LEU A 89 6.88 5.38 3.69
N TRP A 90 6.47 4.98 2.49
CA TRP A 90 5.24 4.19 2.26
C TRP A 90 5.14 2.92 3.14
N HIS A 91 6.24 2.18 3.29
CA HIS A 91 6.28 0.94 4.07
C HIS A 91 6.03 1.17 5.57
N LYS A 92 6.25 2.40 6.08
CA LYS A 92 5.89 2.73 7.46
C LYS A 92 4.39 2.74 7.69
N ILE A 93 3.60 3.07 6.67
CA ILE A 93 2.13 3.00 6.75
C ILE A 93 1.67 1.55 6.52
N GLU A 94 2.26 0.85 5.55
CA GLU A 94 1.93 -0.55 5.25
C GLU A 94 2.03 -1.45 6.48
N HIS A 95 3.05 -1.23 7.32
CA HIS A 95 3.30 -2.06 8.50
C HIS A 95 2.44 -1.71 9.72
N ILE A 96 1.58 -0.68 9.68
CA ILE A 96 0.76 -0.25 10.83
C ILE A 96 -0.21 -1.35 11.26
N CYS A 97 -0.84 -2.00 10.30
CA CYS A 97 -1.87 -3.00 10.53
C CYS A 97 -1.31 -4.42 10.66
N LEU A 98 0.02 -4.60 10.56
CA LEU A 98 0.67 -5.88 10.78
C LEU A 98 0.63 -6.25 12.27
N ARG A 99 -0.37 -7.05 12.64
CA ARG A 99 -0.44 -7.69 13.96
C ARG A 99 0.43 -8.94 14.01
N LYS A 100 0.85 -9.33 15.22
CA LYS A 100 1.45 -10.64 15.44
C LYS A 100 0.46 -11.71 14.96
N TRP A 101 0.96 -12.72 14.24
CA TRP A 101 0.26 -13.86 13.60
C TRP A 101 -0.90 -14.54 14.37
N ARG A 102 -1.13 -14.24 15.65
CA ARG A 102 -2.15 -14.86 16.51
C ARG A 102 -3.50 -14.15 16.52
N ASP A 103 -3.61 -12.97 15.92
CA ASP A 103 -4.88 -12.22 15.90
C ASP A 103 -5.42 -12.19 14.46
N PRO A 104 -6.57 -12.84 14.17
CA PRO A 104 -7.16 -12.78 12.84
C PRO A 104 -7.47 -11.32 12.47
N TYR A 105 -7.28 -10.97 11.19
CA TYR A 105 -7.56 -9.64 10.67
C TYR A 105 -9.02 -9.25 10.95
N ARG A 106 -9.20 -8.21 11.75
CA ARG A 106 -10.49 -7.63 12.12
C ARG A 106 -10.44 -6.14 11.83
N ASN A 107 -11.59 -5.54 11.57
CA ASN A 107 -11.72 -4.09 11.53
C ASN A 107 -11.37 -3.54 12.92
N VAL A 108 -10.32 -2.73 12.99
CA VAL A 108 -9.75 -2.24 14.23
C VAL A 108 -9.14 -0.86 14.05
N TYR A 109 -9.14 -0.10 15.12
CA TYR A 109 -8.55 1.23 15.17
C TYR A 109 -7.24 1.19 15.94
N ILE A 110 -6.17 1.71 15.36
CA ILE A 110 -4.81 1.62 15.90
C ILE A 110 -4.18 3.01 15.91
N TRP A 111 -3.82 3.49 17.10
CA TRP A 111 -2.92 4.63 17.23
C TRP A 111 -1.51 4.22 16.81
N ALA A 112 -0.93 4.99 15.89
CA ALA A 112 0.46 4.82 15.55
C ALA A 112 1.37 5.05 16.76
N GLN A 113 2.39 4.20 16.90
CA GLN A 113 3.33 4.27 18.02
C GLN A 113 4.20 5.54 18.00
N HIS A 114 4.39 6.12 16.82
CA HIS A 114 5.21 7.31 16.62
C HIS A 114 4.41 8.37 15.86
N PRO A 115 4.62 9.67 16.15
CA PRO A 115 3.95 10.73 15.43
C PRO A 115 4.48 10.84 13.99
N PHE A 116 3.59 11.20 13.09
CA PHE A 116 3.91 11.51 11.69
C PHE A 116 3.96 13.02 11.47
N LEU A 117 4.82 13.47 10.55
CA LEU A 117 4.69 14.80 9.98
C LEU A 117 3.48 14.76 9.03
N ILE A 118 2.47 15.56 9.33
CA ILE A 118 1.24 15.66 8.53
C ILE A 118 1.10 17.05 7.91
N LEU A 119 0.41 17.09 6.77
CA LEU A 119 -0.05 18.31 6.12
C LEU A 119 -1.58 18.29 6.08
N GLN A 120 -2.21 19.22 6.77
CA GLN A 120 -3.65 19.41 6.76
C GLN A 120 -4.03 20.53 5.81
N CYS A 121 -5.05 20.28 4.99
CA CYS A 121 -5.55 21.20 4.00
C CYS A 121 -6.98 21.61 4.35
N TYR A 122 -7.16 22.86 4.77
CA TYR A 122 -8.46 23.42 5.16
C TYR A 122 -9.05 24.29 4.08
N HIS A 123 -10.32 24.09 3.73
CA HIS A 123 -10.99 24.94 2.74
C HIS A 123 -11.09 26.40 3.24
N LYS A 124 -10.76 27.35 2.38
CA LYS A 124 -10.85 28.79 2.70
C LYS A 124 -12.32 29.23 2.66
N LYS A 125 -12.91 29.60 3.81
CA LYS A 125 -14.32 30.04 3.90
C LYS A 125 -14.74 31.10 2.88
N ASN A 126 -13.85 32.06 2.54
CA ASN A 126 -14.20 33.24 1.73
C ASN A 126 -13.34 33.39 0.47
N ARG A 127 -12.58 32.38 0.06
CA ARG A 127 -11.71 32.42 -1.13
C ARG A 127 -11.65 31.04 -1.76
N LYS A 128 -11.41 30.96 -3.07
CA LYS A 128 -11.11 29.67 -3.71
C LYS A 128 -9.80 29.10 -3.16
N GLY A 129 -9.79 27.79 -2.88
CA GLY A 129 -8.60 27.03 -2.49
C GLY A 129 -8.46 26.76 -0.99
N TYR A 130 -7.28 26.27 -0.60
CA TYR A 130 -7.02 25.66 0.69
C TYR A 130 -5.90 26.39 1.45
N ARG A 131 -5.91 26.28 2.80
CA ARG A 131 -4.81 26.68 3.69
C ARG A 131 -4.08 25.44 4.20
N GLU A 132 -2.76 25.50 4.19
CA GLU A 132 -1.87 24.50 4.77
C GLU A 132 -1.72 24.69 6.30
N HIS A 133 -1.72 23.58 7.04
CA HIS A 133 -1.23 23.52 8.41
C HIS A 133 -0.39 22.25 8.57
N SER A 134 0.86 22.39 9.03
CA SER A 134 1.74 21.26 9.28
C SER A 134 1.93 21.01 10.77
N SER A 135 2.01 19.75 11.16
CA SER A 135 2.26 19.37 12.54
C SER A 135 2.88 17.98 12.62
N TYR A 136 3.57 17.70 13.73
CA TYR A 136 3.82 16.32 14.14
C TYR A 136 2.62 15.85 14.96
N SER A 137 1.98 14.78 14.53
CA SER A 137 0.76 14.27 15.15
C SER A 137 0.79 12.76 15.28
N TYR A 138 0.33 12.23 16.40
CA TYR A 138 -0.11 10.84 16.45
C TYR A 138 -1.36 10.70 15.58
N VAL A 139 -1.48 9.60 14.85
CA VAL A 139 -2.59 9.34 13.92
C VAL A 139 -3.21 8.01 14.32
N GLU A 140 -4.53 7.98 14.44
CA GLU A 140 -5.33 6.77 14.56
C GLU A 140 -5.75 6.31 13.18
N PHE A 141 -5.35 5.09 12.83
CA PHE A 141 -5.67 4.46 11.55
C PHE A 141 -6.77 3.44 11.75
N HIS A 142 -7.67 3.36 10.77
CA HIS A 142 -8.53 2.19 10.60
C HIS A 142 -7.78 1.15 9.77
N CYS A 143 -7.69 -0.05 10.34
CA CYS A 143 -7.18 -1.24 9.70
C CYS A 143 -8.36 -2.11 9.28
N GLY A 144 -8.51 -2.31 7.97
CA GLY A 144 -9.53 -3.19 7.42
C GLY A 144 -9.28 -4.66 7.77
N GLY A 145 -10.32 -5.48 7.65
CA GLY A 145 -10.25 -6.93 7.85
C GLY A 145 -9.32 -7.70 6.89
N ASN A 146 -8.67 -7.00 5.95
CA ASN A 146 -7.61 -7.50 5.08
C ASN A 146 -6.19 -7.27 5.65
N GLY A 147 -6.06 -6.57 6.78
CA GLY A 147 -4.77 -6.30 7.42
C GLY A 147 -4.04 -5.07 6.88
N TYR A 148 -4.72 -4.17 6.16
CA TYR A 148 -4.15 -2.95 5.63
C TYR A 148 -4.88 -1.72 6.15
N VAL A 149 -4.18 -0.59 6.14
CA VAL A 149 -4.78 0.71 6.44
C VAL A 149 -5.72 1.08 5.30
N ASP A 150 -6.93 1.52 5.62
CA ASP A 150 -7.85 2.09 4.64
C ASP A 150 -8.54 3.38 5.10
N GLY A 151 -8.24 3.86 6.31
CA GLY A 151 -8.79 5.11 6.84
C GLY A 151 -7.90 5.79 7.88
N ILE A 152 -8.12 7.10 8.05
CA ILE A 152 -7.65 7.91 9.19
C ILE A 152 -8.90 8.24 10.01
N GLU A 153 -8.88 7.90 11.30
CA GLU A 153 -9.99 8.18 12.20
C GLU A 153 -9.80 9.46 13.01
N ASP A 154 -8.61 9.63 13.61
CA ASP A 154 -8.33 10.74 14.51
C ASP A 154 -6.85 11.13 14.48
N ILE A 155 -6.56 12.34 14.96
CA ILE A 155 -5.21 12.89 15.09
C ILE A 155 -5.01 13.60 16.44
N ARG A 156 -3.81 13.46 16.99
CA ARG A 156 -3.38 14.17 18.22
C ARG A 156 -2.07 14.89 17.99
N VAL A 157 -2.15 16.22 17.96
CA VAL A 157 -0.99 17.10 17.77
C VAL A 157 -0.03 16.98 18.95
N VAL A 158 1.25 16.75 18.63
CA VAL A 158 2.33 16.79 19.61
C VAL A 158 2.57 18.24 20.00
N HIS A 159 2.15 18.60 21.22
CA HIS A 159 2.38 19.93 21.77
C HIS A 159 3.85 20.05 22.19
N ILE A 160 4.67 20.71 21.38
CA ILE A 160 6.02 21.10 21.78
C ILE A 160 5.87 22.41 22.55
N LYS A 161 6.06 22.36 23.88
CA LYS A 161 6.24 23.59 24.68
C LYS A 161 7.49 24.29 24.15
N LYS A 162 7.32 25.50 23.60
CA LYS A 162 8.43 26.40 23.25
C LYS A 162 9.03 27.00 24.51
#